data_AF-A0A5C7UND9-F1
#
_entry.id   AF-A0A5C7UND9-F1
#
_cell.length_a   1.000
_cell.length_b   1.000
_cell.length_c   1.000
_cell.angle_alpha   90.00
_cell.angle_beta   90.00
_cell.angle_gamma   90.00
#
_symmetry.space_group_name_H-M   'P 1'
#
loop_
_entity.id
_entity.type
_entity.pdbx_description
1 polymer ?
#
loop_
_entity_poly.entity_id
_entity_poly.type
_entity_poly.pdbx_seq_one_letter_code
_entity_poly.pdbx_strand_id
1 'polypeptide(L)'
;MKLILTNILALFTLLISITSCKKDDISTQLNSPTIKAEGRISGIALKDHILPNGSIIRIKYIDTDSKNEWFKNEQVLILKQLVKESTEAWEKHANIKFEFIDNDKDADVRIILDFFVFRDDLPTGSYNRYIDDQDKPNMKLRYRFGQSNNSFRATALHEFGHVLGLDHEHCHPDSKVNISQLDGIDQMPRDLETGYFHHKTYDPLSIMHYGFPGSMTKDGKDIKENLELSAGDITFIQTLYPF
;
A
#
# COMPACT_ATOMS: atom_id res chain seq x y z
N MET A 1 -31.15 -53.65 -46.41
CA MET A 1 -32.47 -53.47 -45.76
C MET A 1 -32.29 -52.45 -44.63
N LYS A 2 -33.17 -51.45 -44.58
CA LYS A 2 -33.28 -50.24 -43.73
C LYS A 2 -32.72 -50.40 -42.28
N LEU A 3 -32.16 -49.37 -41.63
CA LEU A 3 -32.87 -48.14 -41.22
C LEU A 3 -31.96 -46.92 -41.02
N ILE A 4 -32.56 -45.78 -41.30
CA ILE A 4 -32.09 -44.40 -41.19
C ILE A 4 -32.26 -43.93 -39.73
N LEU A 5 -31.25 -43.26 -39.16
CA LEU A 5 -31.47 -42.27 -38.09
C LEU A 5 -30.60 -41.04 -38.37
N THR A 6 -31.28 -40.00 -38.83
CA THR A 6 -30.82 -38.61 -39.00
C THR A 6 -30.58 -37.98 -37.63
N ASN A 7 -29.36 -37.52 -37.34
CA ASN A 7 -29.08 -36.63 -36.22
C ASN A 7 -29.09 -35.18 -36.71
N ILE A 8 -30.06 -34.43 -36.19
CA ILE A 8 -30.29 -33.02 -36.43
C ILE A 8 -29.24 -32.22 -35.64
N LEU A 9 -28.40 -31.47 -36.35
CA LEU A 9 -27.50 -30.48 -35.77
C LEU A 9 -28.31 -29.22 -35.45
N ALA A 10 -28.74 -29.07 -34.20
CA ALA A 10 -29.37 -27.84 -33.72
C ALA A 10 -28.28 -26.80 -33.40
N LEU A 11 -28.07 -25.87 -34.32
CA LEU A 11 -27.21 -24.70 -34.13
C LEU A 11 -27.95 -23.67 -33.25
N PHE A 12 -27.64 -23.63 -31.95
CA PHE A 12 -28.14 -22.57 -31.06
C PHE A 12 -27.30 -21.31 -31.25
N THR A 13 -27.73 -20.42 -32.15
CA THR A 13 -27.25 -19.04 -32.19
C THR A 13 -27.95 -18.26 -31.09
N LEU A 14 -27.25 -18.02 -29.98
CA LEU A 14 -27.70 -17.11 -28.93
C LEU A 14 -27.49 -15.66 -29.41
N LEU A 15 -28.54 -15.07 -30.01
CA LEU A 15 -28.63 -13.62 -30.20
C LEU A 15 -28.84 -12.97 -28.83
N ILE A 16 -27.78 -12.42 -28.24
CA ILE A 16 -27.91 -11.50 -27.12
C ILE A 16 -28.32 -10.15 -27.70
N SER A 17 -29.61 -9.82 -27.55
CA SER A 17 -30.13 -8.49 -27.85
C SER A 17 -29.51 -7.50 -26.87
N ILE A 18 -28.82 -6.50 -27.41
CA ILE A 18 -28.24 -5.39 -26.65
C ILE A 18 -29.40 -4.45 -26.30
N THR A 19 -30.07 -4.69 -25.17
CA THR A 19 -30.98 -3.70 -24.61
C THR A 19 -30.15 -2.70 -23.81
N SER A 20 -30.04 -1.50 -24.37
CA SER A 20 -29.55 -0.30 -23.69
C SER A 20 -30.35 -0.06 -22.42
N CYS A 21 -29.77 -0.37 -21.26
CA CYS A 21 -30.28 0.09 -19.97
C CYS A 21 -29.71 1.50 -19.71
N LYS A 22 -30.63 2.46 -19.66
CA LYS A 22 -30.41 3.83 -19.21
C LYS A 22 -29.65 3.86 -17.89
N LYS A 23 -28.69 4.79 -17.78
CA LYS A 23 -28.13 5.21 -16.50
C LYS A 23 -29.25 5.81 -15.67
N ASP A 24 -29.65 5.11 -14.62
CA ASP A 24 -30.41 5.73 -13.54
C ASP A 24 -29.41 6.38 -12.59
N ASP A 25 -29.42 7.72 -12.57
CA ASP A 25 -28.75 8.53 -11.58
C ASP A 25 -29.37 8.26 -10.20
N ILE A 26 -28.74 7.37 -9.43
CA ILE A 26 -29.04 7.18 -8.02
C ILE A 26 -27.92 7.88 -7.25
N SER A 27 -28.08 9.19 -7.07
CA SER A 27 -27.41 9.95 -6.02
C SER A 27 -28.02 9.57 -4.67
N THR A 28 -27.65 8.42 -4.12
CA THR A 28 -27.85 8.17 -2.70
C THR A 28 -26.76 8.90 -1.94
N GLN A 29 -27.18 9.97 -1.26
CA GLN A 29 -26.37 10.69 -0.29
C GLN A 29 -25.96 9.74 0.85
N LEU A 30 -24.78 9.13 0.71
CA LEU A 30 -24.02 8.65 1.84
C LEU A 30 -23.40 9.88 2.50
N ASN A 31 -24.07 10.38 3.54
CA ASN A 31 -23.49 11.31 4.50
C ASN A 31 -22.33 10.63 5.22
N SER A 32 -21.18 10.56 4.56
CA SER A 32 -19.90 10.37 5.23
C SER A 32 -19.59 11.70 5.93
N PRO A 33 -19.38 11.72 7.26
CA PRO A 33 -18.97 12.94 7.93
C PRO A 33 -17.66 13.38 7.28
N THR A 34 -17.72 14.46 6.51
CA THR A 34 -16.54 15.11 5.97
C THR A 34 -15.89 15.81 7.15
N ILE A 35 -15.08 15.07 7.91
CA ILE A 35 -14.12 15.71 8.80
C ILE A 35 -13.17 16.44 7.86
N LYS A 36 -13.40 17.74 7.67
CA LYS A 36 -12.41 18.62 7.08
C LYS A 36 -11.17 18.47 7.96
N ALA A 37 -10.14 17.81 7.44
CA ALA A 37 -8.82 17.82 8.03
C ALA A 37 -8.33 19.28 7.95
N GLU A 38 -8.66 20.07 8.97
CA GLU A 38 -7.94 21.30 9.25
C GLU A 38 -6.46 20.90 9.37
N GLY A 39 -5.56 21.62 8.69
CA GLY A 39 -4.13 21.31 8.53
C GLY A 39 -3.36 21.19 9.85
N ARG A 40 -3.62 20.12 10.58
CA ARG A 40 -2.94 19.71 11.79
C ARG A 40 -1.83 18.77 11.37
N ILE A 41 -0.63 19.09 11.82
CA ILE A 41 0.54 18.26 11.57
C ILE A 41 0.35 16.97 12.36
N SER A 42 0.33 15.82 11.67
CA SER A 42 0.11 14.51 12.28
C SER A 42 1.08 13.52 11.68
N GLY A 43 1.68 12.69 12.52
CA GLY A 43 2.66 11.72 12.08
C GLY A 43 3.72 11.44 13.13
N ILE A 44 4.35 10.29 12.98
CA ILE A 44 5.46 9.81 13.80
C ILE A 44 6.58 9.31 12.90
N ALA A 45 7.83 9.58 13.29
CA ALA A 45 9.02 9.16 12.57
C ALA A 45 10.15 8.78 13.54
N LEU A 46 10.96 7.80 13.13
CA LEU A 46 12.19 7.41 13.82
C LEU A 46 13.32 8.37 13.43
N LYS A 47 13.89 9.13 14.38
CA LYS A 47 14.90 10.15 14.06
C LYS A 47 16.11 9.59 13.31
N ASP A 48 16.57 8.41 13.71
CA ASP A 48 17.73 7.74 13.10
C ASP A 48 17.44 7.16 11.70
N HIS A 49 16.18 7.20 11.27
CA HIS A 49 15.74 6.73 9.95
C HIS A 49 15.40 7.90 9.02
N ILE A 50 15.33 9.13 9.53
CA ILE A 50 15.19 10.33 8.71
C ILE A 50 16.48 10.52 7.91
N LEU A 51 16.34 10.68 6.60
CA LEU A 51 17.45 10.86 5.67
C LEU A 51 17.87 12.33 5.61
N PRO A 52 19.10 12.65 5.15
CA PRO A 52 19.46 14.03 4.84
C PRO A 52 18.48 14.65 3.84
N ASN A 53 18.11 15.91 4.05
CA ASN A 53 17.24 16.62 3.12
C ASN A 53 17.88 16.72 1.73
N GLY A 54 17.11 16.52 0.66
CA GLY A 54 17.61 16.45 -0.72
C GLY A 54 18.24 15.10 -1.11
N SER A 55 18.09 14.06 -0.29
CA SER A 55 18.63 12.72 -0.59
C SER A 55 18.05 12.11 -1.86
N ILE A 56 18.89 11.37 -2.59
CA ILE A 56 18.49 10.48 -3.68
C ILE A 56 18.50 9.05 -3.15
N ILE A 57 17.36 8.38 -3.22
CA ILE A 57 17.12 7.01 -2.76
C ILE A 57 17.04 6.13 -3.99
N ARG A 58 18.04 5.27 -4.16
CA ARG A 58 18.13 4.36 -5.31
C ARG A 58 17.30 3.12 -5.07
N ILE A 59 16.54 2.73 -6.08
CA ILE A 59 15.63 1.60 -6.07
C ILE A 59 16.03 0.62 -7.17
N LYS A 60 16.17 -0.65 -6.82
CA LYS A 60 16.20 -1.74 -7.81
C LYS A 60 15.19 -2.83 -7.49
N TYR A 61 14.85 -3.62 -8.49
CA TYR A 61 14.04 -4.82 -8.30
C TYR A 61 14.97 -6.02 -8.18
N ILE A 62 14.97 -6.69 -7.03
CA ILE A 62 15.57 -8.01 -6.93
C ILE A 62 14.71 -8.93 -7.78
N ASP A 63 15.37 -9.79 -8.55
CA ASP A 63 14.70 -10.70 -9.47
C ASP A 63 13.52 -11.30 -8.73
N THR A 64 12.33 -11.02 -9.27
CA THR A 64 11.05 -11.46 -8.71
C THR A 64 11.14 -12.97 -8.52
N ASP A 65 10.28 -13.62 -7.73
CA ASP A 65 10.21 -15.09 -7.74
C ASP A 65 9.61 -15.59 -9.09
N SER A 66 10.21 -15.18 -10.21
CA SER A 66 10.02 -15.61 -11.57
C SER A 66 10.83 -16.88 -11.82
N LYS A 67 10.76 -17.83 -10.88
CA LYS A 67 10.99 -19.24 -11.23
C LYS A 67 10.03 -19.72 -12.33
N ASN A 68 9.03 -18.92 -12.70
CA ASN A 68 8.23 -19.08 -13.89
C ASN A 68 8.59 -18.02 -14.95
N GLU A 69 9.21 -18.46 -16.05
CA GLU A 69 9.48 -17.66 -17.26
C GLU A 69 8.20 -17.07 -17.90
N TRP A 70 7.02 -17.52 -17.47
CA TRP A 70 5.70 -17.04 -17.91
C TRP A 70 5.34 -15.63 -17.37
N PHE A 71 6.09 -15.10 -16.41
CA PHE A 71 5.77 -13.85 -15.70
C PHE A 71 6.36 -12.56 -16.31
N LYS A 72 6.57 -12.53 -17.63
CA LYS A 72 6.63 -11.26 -18.37
C LYS A 72 5.22 -10.73 -18.67
N ASN A 73 4.28 -10.84 -17.73
CA ASN A 73 2.90 -10.44 -17.97
C ASN A 73 2.69 -8.94 -17.70
N GLU A 74 1.71 -8.35 -18.38
CA GLU A 74 1.29 -6.95 -18.27
C GLU A 74 1.08 -6.50 -16.81
N GLN A 75 0.67 -7.42 -15.92
CA GLN A 75 0.47 -7.16 -14.50
C GLN A 75 1.76 -6.71 -13.80
N VAL A 76 2.92 -7.30 -14.08
CA VAL A 76 4.19 -6.87 -13.47
C VAL A 76 4.49 -5.42 -13.85
N LEU A 77 4.27 -5.05 -15.11
CA LEU A 77 4.48 -3.67 -15.59
C LEU A 77 3.52 -2.70 -14.89
N ILE A 78 2.24 -3.09 -14.74
CA ILE A 78 1.25 -2.33 -13.98
C ILE A 78 1.72 -2.14 -12.54
N LEU A 79 2.16 -3.19 -11.84
CA LEU A 79 2.60 -3.05 -10.46
C LEU A 79 3.84 -2.17 -10.33
N LYS A 80 4.83 -2.31 -11.21
CA LYS A 80 6.00 -1.42 -11.23
C LYS A 80 5.60 0.04 -11.48
N GLN A 81 4.60 0.27 -12.33
CA GLN A 81 4.05 1.60 -12.56
C GLN A 81 3.37 2.16 -11.29
N LEU A 82 2.59 1.35 -10.57
CA LEU A 82 1.97 1.76 -9.30
C LEU A 82 3.00 2.05 -8.19
N VAL A 83 4.09 1.27 -8.13
CA VAL A 83 5.23 1.54 -7.23
C VAL A 83 5.86 2.89 -7.57
N LYS A 84 6.10 3.17 -8.85
CA LYS A 84 6.63 4.47 -9.31
C LYS A 84 5.69 5.62 -8.94
N GLU A 85 4.38 5.49 -9.19
CA GLU A 85 3.39 6.49 -8.79
C GLU A 85 3.35 6.76 -7.28
N SER A 86 3.64 5.73 -6.48
CA SER A 86 3.74 5.85 -5.01
C SER A 86 4.97 6.66 -4.60
N THR A 87 6.12 6.43 -5.25
CA THR A 87 7.33 7.26 -5.04
C THR A 87 7.09 8.72 -5.43
N GLU A 88 6.48 8.94 -6.60
CA GLU A 88 6.17 10.28 -7.11
C GLU A 88 5.16 11.03 -6.23
N ALA A 89 4.27 10.33 -5.54
CA ALA A 89 3.35 10.95 -4.59
C ALA A 89 4.10 11.60 -3.43
N TRP A 90 5.12 10.93 -2.87
CA TRP A 90 5.96 11.49 -1.82
C TRP A 90 6.85 12.64 -2.35
N GLU A 91 7.46 12.50 -3.53
CA GLU A 91 8.33 13.55 -4.10
C GLU A 91 7.63 14.90 -4.34
N LYS A 92 6.30 14.91 -4.50
CA LYS A 92 5.52 16.15 -4.64
C LYS A 92 5.50 16.98 -3.36
N HIS A 93 5.75 16.34 -2.22
CA HIS A 93 5.57 16.93 -0.89
C HIS A 93 6.84 16.91 -0.04
N ALA A 94 7.89 16.21 -0.47
CA ALA A 94 9.14 16.07 0.25
C ALA A 94 10.33 16.34 -0.67
N ASN A 95 11.32 17.07 -0.18
CA ASN A 95 12.58 17.32 -0.89
C ASN A 95 13.51 16.10 -0.82
N ILE A 96 13.12 15.08 -1.59
CA ILE A 96 13.79 13.79 -1.77
C ILE A 96 13.62 13.38 -3.23
N LYS A 97 14.43 12.43 -3.68
CA LYS A 97 14.27 11.79 -4.99
C LYS A 97 14.37 10.28 -4.90
N PHE A 98 13.55 9.59 -5.67
CA PHE A 98 13.60 8.17 -5.86
C PHE A 98 14.09 7.88 -7.28
N GLU A 99 15.20 7.15 -7.38
CA GLU A 99 15.81 6.81 -8.67
C GLU A 99 15.76 5.31 -8.90
N PHE A 100 14.99 4.87 -9.90
CA PHE A 100 15.00 3.48 -10.32
C PHE A 100 16.25 3.21 -11.17
N ILE A 101 17.11 2.30 -10.70
CA ILE A 101 18.39 1.99 -11.31
C ILE A 101 18.46 0.53 -11.79
N ASP A 102 19.46 0.25 -12.61
CA ASP A 102 19.76 -1.09 -13.11
C ASP A 102 20.20 -2.04 -11.99
N ASN A 103 19.96 -3.35 -12.19
CA ASN A 103 20.16 -4.37 -11.16
C ASN A 103 21.63 -4.65 -10.81
N ASP A 104 22.57 -4.24 -11.67
CA ASP A 104 24.02 -4.40 -11.49
C ASP A 104 24.64 -3.36 -10.54
N LYS A 105 23.83 -2.43 -10.03
CA LYS A 105 24.25 -1.39 -9.09
C LYS A 105 23.71 -1.64 -7.68
N ASP A 106 24.38 -1.05 -6.69
CA ASP A 106 23.89 -1.02 -5.32
C ASP A 106 22.70 -0.06 -5.19
N ALA A 107 21.69 -0.49 -4.44
CA ALA A 107 20.45 0.25 -4.21
C ALA A 107 20.11 0.31 -2.73
N ASP A 108 19.51 1.44 -2.32
CA ASP A 108 19.06 1.69 -0.96
C ASP A 108 17.77 0.91 -0.67
N VAL A 109 16.89 0.79 -1.68
CA VAL A 109 15.68 -0.03 -1.65
C VAL A 109 15.75 -1.12 -2.72
N ARG A 110 15.48 -2.35 -2.31
CA ARG A 110 15.57 -3.57 -3.12
C ARG A 110 14.24 -4.30 -3.02
N ILE A 111 13.41 -4.14 -4.04
CA ILE A 111 12.02 -4.59 -4.05
C ILE A 111 11.94 -5.99 -4.65
N ILE A 112 11.28 -6.91 -3.94
CA ILE A 112 10.71 -8.11 -4.55
C ILE A 112 9.19 -7.95 -4.66
N LEU A 113 8.66 -8.27 -5.84
CA LEU A 113 7.23 -8.37 -6.07
C LEU A 113 6.82 -9.84 -5.94
N ASP A 114 5.90 -10.12 -5.01
CA ASP A 114 5.41 -11.46 -4.67
C ASP A 114 3.93 -11.56 -5.08
N PHE A 115 3.63 -12.37 -6.09
CA PHE A 115 2.34 -12.38 -6.76
C PHE A 115 1.52 -13.62 -6.40
N PHE A 116 0.18 -13.49 -6.46
CA PHE A 116 -0.75 -14.61 -6.30
C PHE A 116 -0.61 -15.33 -4.96
N VAL A 117 -0.35 -14.55 -3.91
CA VAL A 117 -0.42 -15.05 -2.55
C VAL A 117 -1.89 -15.34 -2.24
N PHE A 118 -2.23 -16.63 -2.12
CA PHE A 118 -3.56 -17.11 -1.72
C PHE A 118 -3.78 -17.12 -0.21
N ARG A 119 -2.86 -16.55 0.56
CA ARG A 119 -2.92 -16.55 2.02
C ARG A 119 -3.23 -15.16 2.54
N ASP A 120 -4.31 -15.07 3.31
CA ASP A 120 -4.74 -13.81 3.88
C ASP A 120 -3.99 -13.41 5.16
N ASP A 121 -3.20 -14.34 5.71
CA ASP A 121 -2.43 -14.22 6.96
C ASP A 121 -1.08 -13.52 6.80
N LEU A 122 -0.62 -13.26 5.56
CA LEU A 122 0.67 -12.61 5.30
C LEU A 122 0.53 -11.10 5.07
N PRO A 123 1.35 -10.24 5.71
CA PRO A 123 1.36 -8.80 5.42
C PRO A 123 1.55 -8.52 3.92
N THR A 124 0.76 -7.57 3.38
CA THR A 124 0.83 -7.19 1.96
C THR A 124 2.08 -6.39 1.61
N GLY A 125 2.66 -5.69 2.58
CA GLY A 125 3.93 -4.97 2.47
C GLY A 125 4.88 -5.32 3.61
N SER A 126 6.18 -5.13 3.38
CA SER A 126 7.17 -5.08 4.46
C SER A 126 8.45 -4.42 3.98
N TYR A 127 9.01 -3.51 4.78
CA TYR A 127 10.33 -2.90 4.59
C TYR A 127 11.23 -3.13 5.80
N ASN A 128 12.51 -3.46 5.57
CA ASN A 128 13.50 -3.64 6.63
C ASN A 128 14.86 -3.06 6.20
N ARG A 129 15.15 -1.84 6.63
CA ARG A 129 16.40 -1.12 6.32
C ARG A 129 17.69 -1.82 6.75
N TYR A 130 17.62 -2.75 7.70
CA TYR A 130 18.81 -3.42 8.26
C TYR A 130 19.30 -4.61 7.43
N ILE A 131 18.60 -4.95 6.36
CA ILE A 131 19.11 -5.87 5.36
C ILE A 131 20.10 -5.08 4.49
N ASP A 132 21.39 -5.40 4.60
CA ASP A 132 22.50 -4.75 3.89
C ASP A 132 22.94 -5.50 2.63
N ASP A 133 22.72 -6.82 2.60
CA ASP A 133 22.95 -7.70 1.46
C ASP A 133 22.22 -7.20 0.21
N GLN A 134 23.00 -6.85 -0.82
CA GLN A 134 22.53 -6.25 -2.08
C GLN A 134 21.82 -7.23 -3.01
N ASP A 135 21.92 -8.53 -2.73
CA ASP A 135 21.21 -9.60 -3.46
C ASP A 135 19.91 -10.00 -2.76
N LYS A 136 19.65 -9.48 -1.55
CA LYS A 136 18.42 -9.72 -0.80
C LYS A 136 17.47 -8.53 -0.87
N PRO A 137 16.15 -8.80 -1.03
CA PRO A 137 15.16 -7.73 -0.97
C PRO A 137 15.05 -7.21 0.46
N ASN A 138 15.08 -5.89 0.61
CA ASN A 138 14.74 -5.22 1.85
C ASN A 138 13.33 -4.61 1.83
N MET A 139 12.63 -4.70 0.71
CA MET A 139 11.21 -4.40 0.58
C MET A 139 10.51 -5.56 -0.13
N LYS A 140 9.35 -5.97 0.39
CA LYS A 140 8.46 -6.96 -0.25
C LYS A 140 7.10 -6.33 -0.46
N LEU A 141 6.59 -6.40 -1.69
CA LEU A 141 5.24 -5.96 -2.02
C LEU A 141 4.47 -7.14 -2.62
N ARG A 142 3.38 -7.51 -1.96
CA ARG A 142 2.54 -8.64 -2.34
C ARG A 142 1.29 -8.19 -3.05
N TYR A 143 1.05 -8.80 -4.20
CA TYR A 143 -0.21 -8.66 -4.91
C TYR A 143 -1.08 -9.90 -4.67
N ARG A 144 -2.12 -9.72 -3.86
CA ARG A 144 -3.07 -10.81 -3.56
C ARG A 144 -4.04 -11.00 -4.71
N PHE A 145 -4.50 -12.23 -4.91
CA PHE A 145 -5.52 -12.50 -5.92
C PHE A 145 -6.81 -11.73 -5.59
N GLY A 146 -7.32 -10.97 -6.57
CA GLY A 146 -8.52 -10.14 -6.40
C GLY A 146 -8.27 -8.78 -5.71
N GLN A 147 -7.03 -8.46 -5.32
CA GLN A 147 -6.68 -7.12 -4.82
C GLN A 147 -6.86 -6.07 -5.92
N SER A 148 -7.35 -4.89 -5.55
CA SER A 148 -7.42 -3.76 -6.49
C SER A 148 -6.07 -3.08 -6.66
N ASN A 149 -5.83 -2.46 -7.81
CA ASN A 149 -4.64 -1.64 -8.05
C ASN A 149 -4.49 -0.51 -7.01
N ASN A 150 -5.60 0.09 -6.55
CA ASN A 150 -5.55 1.15 -5.54
C ASN A 150 -5.06 0.64 -4.19
N SER A 151 -5.51 -0.55 -3.76
CA SER A 151 -5.04 -1.17 -2.51
C SER A 151 -3.55 -1.56 -2.60
N PHE A 152 -3.11 -2.09 -3.74
CA PHE A 152 -1.69 -2.36 -3.97
C PHE A 152 -0.84 -1.07 -3.94
N ARG A 153 -1.30 -0.02 -4.63
CA ARG A 153 -0.65 1.29 -4.61
C ARG A 153 -0.58 1.86 -3.19
N ALA A 154 -1.66 1.74 -2.42
CA ALA A 154 -1.69 2.18 -1.02
C ALA A 154 -0.66 1.44 -0.17
N THR A 155 -0.50 0.12 -0.37
CA THR A 155 0.56 -0.67 0.28
C THR A 155 1.94 -0.13 -0.08
N ALA A 156 2.21 0.09 -1.38
CA ALA A 156 3.50 0.64 -1.81
C ALA A 156 3.74 2.04 -1.23
N LEU A 157 2.72 2.91 -1.21
CA LEU A 157 2.78 4.26 -0.65
C LEU A 157 3.13 4.23 0.86
N HIS A 158 2.52 3.31 1.61
CA HIS A 158 2.82 3.06 3.03
C HIS A 158 4.26 2.61 3.25
N GLU A 159 4.73 1.61 2.50
CA GLU A 159 6.10 1.10 2.65
C GLU A 159 7.16 2.15 2.29
N PHE A 160 6.89 3.03 1.31
CA PHE A 160 7.77 4.17 1.05
C PHE A 160 7.71 5.22 2.16
N GLY A 161 6.62 5.35 2.91
CA GLY A 161 6.61 6.13 4.15
C GLY A 161 7.64 5.62 5.15
N HIS A 162 7.76 4.30 5.32
CA HIS A 162 8.80 3.70 6.16
C HIS A 162 10.23 3.94 5.64
N VAL A 163 10.43 3.92 4.31
CA VAL A 163 11.72 4.29 3.71
C VAL A 163 12.13 5.72 4.09
N LEU A 164 11.15 6.61 4.24
CA LEU A 164 11.36 8.02 4.63
C LEU A 164 11.45 8.22 6.14
N GLY A 165 11.41 7.13 6.92
CA GLY A 165 11.54 7.14 8.36
C GLY A 165 10.22 7.28 9.12
N LEU A 166 9.06 7.29 8.43
CA LEU A 166 7.76 7.31 9.09
C LEU A 166 7.49 5.98 9.80
N ASP A 167 6.87 6.04 10.97
CA ASP A 167 6.39 4.87 11.72
C ASP A 167 4.87 4.78 11.62
N HIS A 168 4.30 3.66 12.08
CA HIS A 168 2.87 3.43 12.03
C HIS A 168 2.08 4.44 12.87
N GLU A 169 1.01 5.01 12.29
CA GLU A 169 0.20 6.02 12.96
C GLU A 169 -0.62 5.46 14.13
N HIS A 170 -0.95 4.17 14.11
CA HIS A 170 -1.61 3.53 15.27
C HIS A 170 -0.68 3.42 16.49
N CYS A 171 0.65 3.50 16.29
CA CYS A 171 1.67 3.58 17.35
C CYS A 171 1.88 5.03 17.85
N HIS A 172 1.14 6.00 17.30
CA HIS A 172 1.18 7.38 17.78
C HIS A 172 0.73 7.45 19.26
N PRO A 173 1.39 8.26 20.12
CA PRO A 173 1.04 8.36 21.54
C PRO A 173 -0.42 8.73 21.82
N ASP A 174 -0.99 9.58 20.98
CA ASP A 174 -2.39 10.00 21.09
C ASP A 174 -3.39 9.04 20.44
N SER A 175 -2.92 7.96 19.81
CA SER A 175 -3.77 6.94 19.19
C SER A 175 -4.82 6.43 20.18
N LYS A 176 -6.07 6.35 19.70
CA LYS A 176 -7.21 5.81 20.46
C LYS A 176 -7.63 4.43 19.96
N VAL A 177 -6.81 3.84 19.09
CA VAL A 177 -7.05 2.52 18.52
C VAL A 177 -7.04 1.47 19.63
N ASN A 178 -8.14 0.75 19.77
CA ASN A 178 -8.38 -0.17 20.88
C ASN A 178 -8.51 -1.60 20.35
N ILE A 179 -7.37 -2.26 20.19
CA ILE A 179 -7.27 -3.60 19.61
C ILE A 179 -7.33 -4.64 20.74
N SER A 180 -8.12 -5.70 20.54
CA SER A 180 -8.44 -6.77 21.50
C SER A 180 -7.43 -7.92 21.46
N GLN A 181 -6.82 -8.18 20.29
CA GLN A 181 -5.79 -9.18 20.07
C GLN A 181 -4.49 -8.51 19.67
N LEU A 182 -3.55 -8.58 20.61
CA LEU A 182 -2.34 -7.78 20.63
C LEU A 182 -1.08 -8.66 20.60
N ASP A 183 -1.21 -9.98 20.55
CA ASP A 183 -0.07 -10.88 20.60
C ASP A 183 0.73 -10.80 19.28
N GLY A 184 1.87 -10.09 19.32
CA GLY A 184 2.86 -10.02 18.25
C GLY A 184 2.63 -8.93 17.18
N ILE A 185 1.57 -8.14 17.27
CA ILE A 185 1.38 -6.94 16.44
C ILE A 185 2.06 -5.78 17.15
N ASP A 186 2.93 -5.06 16.43
CA ASP A 186 3.74 -3.92 16.85
C ASP A 186 2.96 -2.91 17.70
N GLN A 187 2.93 -3.13 19.01
CA GLN A 187 2.36 -2.22 19.97
C GLN A 187 3.48 -1.58 20.74
N MET A 188 3.43 -0.26 20.78
CA MET A 188 3.08 0.56 21.95
C MET A 188 2.67 1.92 21.39
N PRO A 189 1.96 2.81 22.11
CA PRO A 189 2.28 4.22 21.88
C PRO A 189 3.80 4.33 22.04
N ARG A 190 4.52 4.73 20.98
CA ARG A 190 5.98 4.83 21.06
C ARG A 190 6.33 5.78 22.20
N ASP A 191 7.27 5.37 23.04
CA ASP A 191 7.78 6.23 24.09
C ASP A 191 8.51 7.41 23.43
N LEU A 192 8.02 8.62 23.67
CA LEU A 192 8.54 9.83 23.05
C LEU A 192 9.93 10.21 23.54
N GLU A 193 10.37 9.64 24.67
CA GLU A 193 11.74 9.79 25.16
C GLU A 193 12.75 8.99 24.30
N THR A 194 12.30 8.10 23.42
CA THR A 194 13.15 7.07 22.76
C THR A 194 13.59 7.36 21.33
N GLY A 195 13.84 8.63 20.98
CA GLY A 195 14.42 8.94 19.66
C GLY A 195 13.41 9.07 18.51
N TYR A 196 12.14 9.27 18.85
CA TYR A 196 11.08 9.58 17.89
C TYR A 196 10.89 11.09 17.70
N PHE A 197 10.54 11.49 16.47
CA PHE A 197 10.01 12.80 16.13
C PHE A 197 8.52 12.63 15.77
N HIS A 198 7.64 13.41 16.37
CA HIS A 198 6.19 13.28 16.17
C HIS A 198 5.52 14.65 16.39
N HIS A 199 4.31 14.81 15.87
CA HIS A 199 3.45 15.94 16.20
C HIS A 199 2.29 15.53 17.13
N LYS A 200 1.57 16.49 17.72
CA LYS A 200 0.69 16.23 18.87
C LYS A 200 -0.70 15.69 18.55
N THR A 201 -0.96 15.28 17.31
CA THR A 201 -2.28 14.76 16.94
C THR A 201 -2.10 13.46 16.21
N TYR A 202 -2.97 12.51 16.52
CA TYR A 202 -3.13 11.25 15.79
C TYR A 202 -4.08 11.48 14.60
N ASP A 203 -3.72 10.95 13.42
CA ASP A 203 -4.51 11.05 12.19
C ASP A 203 -5.03 9.68 11.73
N PRO A 204 -6.31 9.36 11.97
CA PRO A 204 -6.89 8.09 11.53
C PRO A 204 -6.94 7.94 10.00
N LEU A 205 -6.73 9.02 9.23
CA LEU A 205 -6.71 9.01 7.77
C LEU A 205 -5.30 8.87 7.20
N SER A 206 -4.26 8.86 8.04
CA SER A 206 -2.87 8.71 7.60
C SER A 206 -2.70 7.43 6.77
N ILE A 207 -1.91 7.52 5.69
CA ILE A 207 -1.49 6.34 4.94
C ILE A 207 -0.69 5.37 5.83
N MET A 208 -0.03 5.88 6.88
CA MET A 208 0.73 5.10 7.85
C MET A 208 -0.15 4.41 8.90
N HIS A 209 -1.48 4.62 8.84
CA HIS A 209 -2.41 3.90 9.70
C HIS A 209 -2.64 2.48 9.17
N TYR A 210 -2.49 1.48 10.03
CA TYR A 210 -2.70 0.09 9.66
C TYR A 210 -4.20 -0.25 9.60
N GLY A 211 -4.61 -1.06 8.64
CA GLY A 211 -5.96 -1.62 8.60
C GLY A 211 -6.09 -2.78 9.59
N PHE A 212 -7.17 -2.80 10.39
CA PHE A 212 -7.43 -3.87 11.34
C PHE A 212 -8.83 -4.46 11.11
N PRO A 213 -8.98 -5.77 10.91
CA PRO A 213 -10.30 -6.40 10.88
C PRO A 213 -10.97 -6.28 12.25
N GLY A 214 -12.30 -6.24 12.27
CA GLY A 214 -13.10 -6.09 13.48
C GLY A 214 -12.91 -7.22 14.48
N SER A 215 -12.47 -8.41 14.02
CA SER A 215 -12.04 -9.50 14.90
C SER A 215 -10.88 -9.11 15.81
N MET A 216 -10.05 -8.15 15.40
CA MET A 216 -8.93 -7.63 16.17
C MET A 216 -9.30 -6.39 16.99
N THR A 217 -10.45 -5.74 16.78
CA THR A 217 -10.83 -4.53 17.54
C THR A 217 -11.74 -4.87 18.72
N LYS A 218 -11.67 -4.09 19.81
CA LYS A 218 -12.52 -4.34 21.00
C LYS A 218 -14.00 -4.04 20.76
N ASP A 219 -14.31 -3.16 19.81
CA ASP A 219 -15.69 -2.80 19.46
C ASP A 219 -16.22 -3.61 18.26
N GLY A 220 -15.42 -4.55 17.72
CA GLY A 220 -15.82 -5.43 16.63
C GLY A 220 -15.88 -4.74 15.26
N LYS A 221 -15.45 -3.49 15.15
CA LYS A 221 -15.52 -2.71 13.89
C LYS A 221 -14.21 -2.77 13.13
N ASP A 222 -14.32 -2.93 11.82
CA ASP A 222 -13.17 -2.84 10.92
C ASP A 222 -12.61 -1.42 10.90
N ILE A 223 -11.28 -1.32 11.02
CA ILE A 223 -10.51 -0.15 10.63
C ILE A 223 -10.00 -0.42 9.22
N LYS A 224 -10.53 0.33 8.25
CA LYS A 224 -10.15 0.16 6.85
C LYS A 224 -8.77 0.77 6.58
N GLU A 225 -8.07 0.21 5.60
CA GLU A 225 -6.87 0.83 5.04
C GLU A 225 -7.21 2.18 4.38
N ASN A 226 -6.30 3.14 4.55
CA ASN A 226 -6.34 4.41 3.83
C ASN A 226 -5.62 4.22 2.48
N LEU A 227 -6.14 4.86 1.42
CA LEU A 227 -5.64 4.62 0.06
C LEU A 227 -4.78 5.76 -0.52
N GLU A 228 -4.72 6.89 0.17
CA GLU A 228 -4.06 8.10 -0.28
C GLU A 228 -3.35 8.80 0.89
N LEU A 229 -2.44 9.73 0.58
CA LEU A 229 -1.86 10.62 1.58
C LEU A 229 -2.94 11.52 2.18
N SER A 230 -3.00 11.56 3.50
CA SER A 230 -3.79 12.54 4.25
C SER A 230 -3.14 13.92 4.23
N ALA A 231 -3.89 14.94 4.65
CA ALA A 231 -3.32 16.26 4.89
C ALA A 231 -2.27 16.23 6.03
N GLY A 232 -2.43 15.33 7.00
CA GLY A 232 -1.47 15.10 8.08
C GLY A 232 -0.14 14.59 7.54
N ASP A 233 -0.18 13.53 6.73
CA ASP A 233 1.00 12.93 6.08
C ASP A 233 1.80 13.97 5.28
N ILE A 234 1.09 14.74 4.44
CA ILE A 234 1.70 15.77 3.60
C ILE A 234 2.36 16.85 4.44
N THR A 235 1.66 17.34 5.46
CA THR A 235 2.21 18.42 6.30
C THR A 235 3.39 17.92 7.12
N PHE A 236 3.32 16.69 7.64
CA PHE A 236 4.39 16.11 8.44
C PHE A 236 5.63 15.83 7.62
N ILE A 237 5.51 15.22 6.43
CA ILE A 237 6.67 14.93 5.58
C ILE A 237 7.38 16.22 5.11
N GLN A 238 6.63 17.32 4.91
CA GLN A 238 7.20 18.64 4.61
C GLN A 238 8.05 19.20 5.76
N THR A 239 7.76 18.83 7.01
CA THR A 239 8.61 19.21 8.16
C THR A 239 9.92 18.43 8.19
N LEU A 240 9.92 17.18 7.71
CA LEU A 240 11.11 16.33 7.67
C LEU A 240 12.01 16.69 6.48
N TYR A 241 11.41 16.98 5.32
CA TYR A 241 12.10 17.20 4.06
C TYR A 241 11.62 18.49 3.35
N PRO A 242 11.97 19.67 3.87
CA PRO A 242 11.52 20.94 3.29
C PRO A 242 12.17 21.24 1.92
N PHE A 243 11.41 21.84 1.01
CA PHE A 243 11.89 22.34 -0.29
C PHE A 243 12.70 23.63 -0.17
#